data_AF-A0A933A5U6-F1
#
_entry.id   AF-A0A933A5U6-F1
#
_cell.length_a   1.000
_cell.length_b   1.000
_cell.length_c   1.000
_cell.angle_alpha   90.00
_cell.angle_beta   90.00
_cell.angle_gamma   90.00
#
_symmetry.space_group_name_H-M   'P 1'
#
loop_
_entity.id
_entity.type
_entity.pdbx_description
1 polymer ?
#
loop_
_entity_poly.entity_id
_entity_poly.type
_entity_poly.pdbx_seq_one_letter_code
_entity_poly.pdbx_strand_id
1 'polypeptide(L)' 'VMASVALLNEHPDPSPDEVRRGLEGNLCRCTGYQHIVNAVQYAARKMKP' A
#
# COMPACT_ATOMS: atom_id res chain seq x y z
N VAL A 1 7.93 2.24 -0.84
CA VAL A 1 8.00 1.09 -1.78
C VAL A 1 8.24 -0.21 -1.03
N MET A 2 9.34 -0.37 -0.31
CA MET A 2 9.65 -1.63 0.42
C MET A 2 8.52 -2.10 1.35
N ALA A 3 7.97 -1.21 2.18
CA ALA A 3 6.84 -1.54 3.06
C ALA A 3 5.59 -2.00 2.29
N SER A 4 5.31 -1.40 1.13
CA SER A 4 4.18 -1.81 0.27
C SER A 4 4.39 -3.20 -0.32
N VAL A 5 5.62 -3.55 -0.70
CA VAL A 5 5.94 -4.89 -1.22
C VAL A 5 5.79 -5.93 -0.13
N ALA A 6 6.32 -5.67 1.07
CA ALA A 6 6.15 -6.56 2.22
C ALA A 6 4.66 -6.78 2.55
N LEU A 7 3.89 -5.70 2.62
CA LEU A 7 2.44 -5.76 2.83
C LEU A 7 1.74 -6.63 1.77
N LEU A 8 2.04 -6.45 0.48
CA LEU A 8 1.38 -7.20 -0.60
C LEU A 8 1.80 -8.67 -0.67
N ASN A 9 2.99 -9.02 -0.17
CA ASN A 9 3.40 -10.42 -0.05
C ASN A 9 2.64 -11.15 1.06
N GLU A 10 2.37 -10.47 2.17
CA GLU A 10 1.63 -11.03 3.32
C GLU A 10 0.12 -10.96 3.12
N HIS A 11 -0.36 -9.88 2.51
CA HIS A 11 -1.78 -9.58 2.31
C HIS A 11 -2.02 -9.13 0.85
N PRO A 12 -2.23 -10.08 -0.10
CA PRO A 12 -2.29 -9.78 -1.53
C PRO A 12 -3.45 -8.90 -1.99
N ASP A 13 -4.50 -8.75 -1.17
CA ASP A 13 -5.68 -7.92 -1.47
C ASP A 13 -6.08 -7.04 -0.28
N PRO A 14 -5.22 -6.07 0.13
CA PRO A 14 -5.48 -5.25 1.29
C PRO A 14 -6.51 -4.16 0.97
N SER A 15 -7.42 -3.95 1.92
CA SER A 15 -8.32 -2.79 1.94
C SER A 15 -7.53 -1.47 2.05
N PRO A 16 -8.13 -0.33 1.67
CA PRO A 16 -7.48 0.97 1.83
C PRO A 16 -6.96 1.25 3.25
N ASP A 17 -7.71 0.82 4.27
CA ASP A 17 -7.33 1.05 5.66
C ASP A 17 -6.21 0.14 6.13
N GLU A 18 -6.13 -1.09 5.61
CA GLU A 18 -4.98 -1.97 5.83
C GLU A 18 -3.72 -1.41 5.17
N VAL A 19 -3.84 -0.82 3.97
CA VAL A 19 -2.72 -0.13 3.33
C VAL A 19 -2.25 1.06 4.16
N ARG A 20 -3.16 1.85 4.74
CA ARG A 20 -2.79 2.97 5.61
C ARG A 20 -2.06 2.46 6.86
N ARG A 21 -2.62 1.46 7.55
CA ARG A 21 -2.00 0.84 8.73
C ARG A 21 -0.62 0.27 8.43
N GLY A 22 -0.49 -0.48 7.33
CA GLY A 22 0.79 -1.05 6.88
C GLY A 22 1.85 0.00 6.49
N LEU A 23 1.45 1.27 6.32
CA LEU A 23 2.34 2.38 5.98
C LEU A 23 2.51 3.40 7.12
N GLU A 24 1.95 3.19 8.31
CA GLU A 24 2.01 4.14 9.44
C GLU A 24 3.46 4.51 9.84
N GLY A 25 4.41 3.58 9.70
CA GLY A 25 5.83 3.81 9.95
C GLY A 25 6.59 4.56 8.83
N ASN A 26 5.91 4.92 7.73
CA ASN A 26 6.54 5.52 6.54
C ASN A 26 6.05 6.96 6.38
N LEU A 27 6.77 7.93 6.96
CA LEU A 27 6.40 9.35 6.89
C LEU A 27 6.53 9.92 5.47
N CYS A 28 5.47 10.57 4.99
CA CYS A 28 5.45 11.27 3.70
C CYS A 28 4.88 12.68 3.87
N ARG A 29 5.60 13.68 3.34
CA ARG A 29 5.19 15.10 3.46
C ARG A 29 4.53 15.68 2.20
N CYS A 30 4.72 15.06 1.04
CA CYS A 30 4.34 15.68 -0.24
C CYS A 30 2.92 15.32 -0.69
N THR A 31 2.50 14.06 -0.54
CA THR A 31 1.31 13.54 -1.23
C THR A 31 0.07 13.39 -0.35
N GLY A 32 0.20 13.57 0.96
CA GLY A 32 -0.89 13.33 1.91
C GLY A 32 -1.41 11.89 1.92
N TYR A 33 -0.58 10.91 1.54
CA TYR A 33 -0.83 9.46 1.51
C TYR A 33 -1.88 8.93 0.53
N GLN A 34 -2.90 9.70 0.13
CA GLN A 34 -4.00 9.17 -0.67
C GLN A 34 -3.54 8.55 -2.00
N HIS A 35 -2.59 9.20 -2.70
CA HIS A 35 -2.03 8.65 -3.94
C HIS A 35 -1.18 7.39 -3.72
N ILE A 36 -0.52 7.26 -2.56
CA ILE A 36 0.25 6.06 -2.20
C ILE A 36 -0.73 4.89 -1.98
N VAL A 37 -1.81 5.12 -1.25
CA VAL A 37 -2.86 4.10 -1.03
C VAL A 37 -3.43 3.61 -2.36
N ASN A 38 -3.76 4.54 -3.26
CA ASN A 38 -4.27 4.20 -4.59
C ASN A 38 -3.26 3.39 -5.42
N ALA A 39 -1.98 3.74 -5.37
CA ALA A 39 -0.91 3.04 -6.09
C ALA A 39 -0.70 1.61 -5.56
N VAL A 40 -0.75 1.42 -4.24
CA VAL A 40 -0.63 0.08 -3.63
C VAL A 40 -1.81 -0.81 -4.02
N GLN A 41 -3.04 -0.30 -3.98
CA GLN A 41 -4.21 -1.07 -4.44
C GLN A 41 -4.15 -1.39 -5.94
N TYR A 42 -3.64 -0.47 -6.74
CA TYR A 42 -3.42 -0.72 -8.17
C TYR A 42 -2.42 -1.86 -8.37
N ALA A 43 -1.30 -1.84 -7.63
CA ALA A 43 -0.31 -2.91 -7.65
C ALA A 43 -0.91 -4.24 -7.19
N ALA A 44 -1.69 -4.26 -6.11
CA ALA A 44 -2.39 -5.46 -5.63
C ALA A 44 -3.22 -6.11 -6.74
N ARG A 45 -4.03 -5.34 -7.47
CA ARG A 45 -4.83 -5.84 -8.60
C ARG A 45 -3.98 -6.35 -9.76
N LYS A 46 -2.81 -5.78 -10.00
CA LYS A 46 -1.86 -6.16 -11.07
C LYS A 46 -1.03 -7.39 -10.74
N MET A 47 -0.86 -7.71 -9.46
CA MET A 47 -0.08 -8.86 -8.97
C MET A 47 -0.93 -10.13 -8.80
N LYS A 48 -2.26 -10.03 -8.88
CA LYS A 48 -3.14 -11.21 -8.90
C LYS A 48 -2.85 -12.04 -10.18
N PRO A 49 -2.75 -13.38 -10.08
CA PRO A 49 -2.52 -14.25 -11.23
C PRO A 49 -3.66 -14.22 -12.25
#